data_AF-A0A536TMI8-F1
#
_entry.id   AF-A0A536TMI8-F1
#
_cell.length_a   1.000
_cell.length_b   1.000
_cell.length_c   1.000
_cell.angle_alpha   90.00
_cell.angle_beta   90.00
_cell.angle_gamma   90.00
#
_symmetry.space_group_name_H-M   'P 1'
#
loop_
_entity.id
_entity.type
_entity.pdbx_description
1 polymer ?
#
loop_
_entity_poly.entity_id
_entity_poly.type
_entity_poly.pdbx_seq_one_letter_code
_entity_poly.pdbx_strand_id
1 'polypeptide(L)'
;MYNRTDLHARIVFPLAPLPADVLALFDLDHTLLNGDCDEAWIEFLIERDVLDRQSFERENRRIVDRYRRGEVGVLEFTEFYVSTLAPHALPQLETWRGEYLQLKIMPMISIAARELVGKHLSS
;
A
#
# COMPACT_ATOMS: atom_id res chain seq x y z
N MET A 1 17.19 28.43 24.57
CA MET A 1 15.97 28.08 25.35
C MET A 1 14.76 28.51 24.54
N TYR A 2 14.16 27.61 23.78
CA TYR A 2 12.93 27.88 23.04
C TYR A 2 11.77 27.29 23.85
N ASN A 3 10.78 28.12 24.17
CA ASN A 3 9.69 27.76 25.08
C ASN A 3 8.70 26.82 24.39
N ARG A 4 8.19 25.85 25.15
CA ARG A 4 7.52 24.63 24.66
C ARG A 4 6.01 24.73 24.80
N THR A 5 5.37 25.76 24.23
CA THR A 5 3.93 26.01 24.46
C THR A 5 3.07 26.29 23.21
N ASP A 6 3.62 26.32 22.00
CA ASP A 6 2.85 26.71 20.79
C ASP A 6 2.49 25.53 19.86
N LEU A 7 1.97 24.42 20.39
CA LEU A 7 1.66 23.21 19.60
C LEU A 7 0.17 22.79 19.62
N HIS A 8 -0.75 23.76 19.67
CA HIS A 8 -2.18 23.51 19.52
C HIS A 8 -2.87 24.50 18.57
N ALA A 9 -2.26 24.80 17.42
CA ALA A 9 -3.04 25.33 16.29
C ALA A 9 -3.75 24.16 15.60
N ARG A 10 -4.96 23.83 16.07
CA ARG A 10 -5.91 23.06 15.25
C ARG A 10 -6.26 23.92 14.05
N ILE A 11 -5.70 23.63 12.89
CA ILE A 11 -6.18 24.19 11.63
C ILE A 11 -7.55 23.54 11.38
N VAL A 12 -8.61 24.25 11.77
CA VAL A 12 -9.98 23.95 11.35
C VAL A 12 -10.19 24.72 10.05
N PHE A 13 -10.09 24.04 8.91
CA PHE A 13 -10.59 24.59 7.66
C PHE A 13 -12.12 24.56 7.71
N PRO A 14 -12.82 25.69 7.55
CA PRO A 14 -14.25 25.65 7.30
C PRO A 14 -14.48 24.96 5.95
N LEU A 15 -15.24 23.87 5.95
CA LEU A 15 -15.62 23.15 4.73
C LEU A 15 -16.66 23.97 3.96
N ALA A 16 -16.18 24.97 3.22
CA ALA A 16 -16.90 25.39 2.02
C ALA A 16 -16.88 24.20 1.04
N PRO A 17 -17.96 23.96 0.27
CA PRO A 17 -17.94 22.95 -0.79
C PRO A 17 -16.78 23.26 -1.75
N LEU A 18 -15.98 22.23 -2.04
CA LEU A 18 -14.86 22.35 -2.96
C LEU A 18 -15.41 22.55 -4.38
N PRO A 19 -14.80 23.39 -5.23
CA PRO A 19 -15.23 23.53 -6.61
C PRO A 19 -15.09 22.19 -7.37
N ALA A 20 -15.91 21.99 -8.41
CA ALA A 20 -15.93 20.77 -9.24
C ALA A 20 -14.61 20.46 -9.97
N ASP A 21 -13.61 21.34 -9.88
CA ASP A 21 -12.29 21.23 -10.48
C ASP A 21 -11.21 20.73 -9.48
N VAL A 22 -11.60 20.20 -8.32
CA VAL A 22 -10.65 19.74 -7.30
C VAL A 22 -10.22 18.29 -7.54
N LEU A 23 -8.91 18.10 -7.73
CA LEU A 23 -8.26 16.79 -7.75
C LEU A 23 -7.79 16.41 -6.34
N ALA A 24 -8.29 15.28 -5.83
CA ALA A 24 -7.79 14.65 -4.62
C ALA A 24 -6.89 13.46 -4.98
N LEU A 25 -5.68 13.43 -4.42
CA LEU A 25 -4.72 12.34 -4.59
C LEU A 25 -4.50 11.66 -3.25
N PHE A 26 -4.57 10.33 -3.25
CA PHE A 26 -4.31 9.50 -2.08
C PHE A 26 -3.25 8.47 -2.44
N ASP A 27 -2.27 8.35 -1.57
CA ASP A 27 -1.46 7.14 -1.52
C ASP A 27 -2.29 5.97 -0.96
N LEU A 28 -1.87 4.74 -1.19
CA LEU A 28 -2.62 3.54 -0.79
C LEU A 28 -2.12 2.98 0.54
N ASP A 29 -0.90 2.46 0.56
CA ASP A 29 -0.32 1.76 1.70
C ASP A 29 -0.06 2.72 2.85
N HIS A 30 -0.35 2.26 4.07
CA HIS A 30 -0.28 3.08 5.28
C HIS A 30 -1.07 4.41 5.25
N THR A 31 -1.87 4.64 4.21
CA THR A 31 -2.68 5.85 4.00
C THR A 31 -4.17 5.50 3.94
N LEU A 32 -4.60 4.77 2.92
CA LEU A 32 -5.97 4.25 2.80
C LEU A 32 -6.09 2.82 3.35
N LEU A 33 -4.98 2.08 3.38
CA LEU A 33 -4.88 0.76 3.98
C LEU A 33 -4.15 0.83 5.32
N ASN A 34 -4.66 0.08 6.30
CA ASN A 34 -3.95 -0.18 7.56
C ASN A 34 -2.93 -1.32 7.37
N GLY A 35 -2.03 -1.18 6.39
CA GLY A 35 -1.06 -2.19 6.02
C GLY A 35 -0.32 -1.84 4.73
N ASP A 36 0.56 -2.76 4.32
CA ASP A 36 1.32 -2.73 3.07
C ASP A 36 0.79 -3.85 2.15
N CYS A 37 0.31 -3.46 0.97
CA CYS A 37 -0.30 -4.37 0.02
C CYS A 37 0.71 -5.32 -0.64
N ASP A 38 1.92 -4.85 -0.93
CA ASP A 38 2.95 -5.67 -1.57
C ASP A 38 3.46 -6.75 -0.60
N GLU A 39 3.71 -6.41 0.66
CA GLU A 39 4.02 -7.40 1.71
C GLU A 39 2.88 -8.42 1.89
N ALA A 40 1.64 -7.94 1.90
CA ALA A 40 0.46 -8.82 2.05
C ALA A 40 0.29 -9.78 0.85
N TRP A 41 0.68 -9.36 -0.36
CA TRP A 41 0.66 -10.20 -1.55
C TRP A 41 1.67 -11.34 -1.44
N ILE A 42 2.87 -11.05 -0.95
CA ILE A 42 3.89 -12.07 -0.70
C ILE A 42 3.40 -13.10 0.34
N GLU A 43 2.88 -12.65 1.47
CA GLU A 43 2.34 -13.55 2.50
C GLU A 43 1.19 -14.41 1.96
N PHE A 44 0.31 -13.84 1.14
CA PHE A 44 -0.77 -14.57 0.46
C PHE A 44 -0.25 -15.69 -0.45
N LEU A 45 0.84 -15.45 -1.17
CA LEU A 45 1.47 -16.45 -2.05
C LEU A 45 2.22 -17.53 -1.26
N ILE A 46 2.85 -17.17 -0.13
CA ILE A 46 3.48 -18.13 0.78
C ILE A 46 2.42 -19.06 1.40
N GLU A 47 1.28 -18.51 1.84
CA GLU A 47 0.16 -19.30 2.40
C GLU A 47 -0.45 -20.30 1.40
N ARG A 48 -0.18 -20.14 0.11
CA ARG A 48 -0.63 -21.02 -0.98
C ARG A 48 0.47 -21.96 -1.49
N ASP A 49 1.61 -22.00 -0.80
CA ASP A 49 2.80 -22.76 -1.21
C ASP A 49 3.32 -22.38 -2.61
N VAL A 50 3.00 -21.17 -3.10
CA VAL A 50 3.50 -20.65 -4.38
C VAL A 50 4.92 -20.12 -4.24
N LEU A 51 5.22 -19.52 -3.08
CA LEU A 51 6.55 -19.02 -2.73
C LEU A 51 7.08 -19.77 -1.50
N ASP A 52 8.35 -20.16 -1.56
CA ASP A 52 9.08 -20.64 -0.38
C ASP A 52 9.41 -19.45 0.54
N ARG A 53 8.88 -19.48 1.77
CA ARG A 53 9.06 -18.42 2.76
C ARG A 53 10.53 -18.08 2.99
N GLN A 54 11.36 -19.10 3.27
CA GLN A 54 12.73 -18.87 3.69
C GLN A 54 13.56 -18.23 2.57
N SER A 55 13.35 -18.69 1.34
CA SER A 55 14.05 -18.16 0.17
C SER A 55 13.58 -16.76 -0.18
N PHE A 56 12.27 -16.51 -0.16
CA PHE A 56 11.73 -15.21 -0.52
C PHE A 56 12.08 -14.14 0.52
N GLU A 57 11.90 -14.40 1.81
CA GLU A 57 12.24 -13.44 2.88
C GLU A 57 13.73 -13.08 2.89
N ARG A 58 14.61 -14.04 2.56
CA ARG A 58 16.04 -13.78 2.44
C ARG A 58 16.34 -12.81 1.30
N GLU A 59 15.72 -13.00 0.13
CA GLU A 59 15.94 -12.13 -1.01
C GLU A 59 15.26 -10.77 -0.83
N ASN A 60 14.07 -10.74 -0.22
CA ASN A 60 13.38 -9.51 0.16
C ASN A 60 14.25 -8.64 1.07
N ARG A 61 14.85 -9.23 2.13
CA ARG A 61 15.80 -8.48 2.98
C ARG A 61 16.97 -7.91 2.19
N ARG A 62 17.53 -8.68 1.26
CA ARG A 62 18.66 -8.21 0.43
C ARG A 62 18.26 -7.04 -0.46
N ILE A 63 17.13 -7.12 -1.16
CA ILE A 63 16.69 -6.06 -2.06
C ILE A 63 16.32 -4.79 -1.30
N VAL A 64 15.60 -4.93 -0.17
CA VAL A 64 15.23 -3.83 0.72
C VAL A 64 16.46 -3.14 1.31
N ASP A 65 17.44 -3.90 1.79
CA ASP A 65 18.65 -3.33 2.37
C ASP A 65 19.50 -2.60 1.32
N ARG A 66 19.63 -3.16 0.11
CA ARG A 66 20.31 -2.48 -1.00
C ARG A 66 19.58 -1.21 -1.44
N TYR A 67 18.24 -1.26 -1.54
CA TYR A 67 17.41 -0.11 -1.88
C TYR A 67 17.56 1.02 -0.85
N ARG A 68 17.53 0.69 0.45
CA ARG A 68 17.77 1.65 1.54
C ARG A 68 19.15 2.31 1.48
N ARG A 69 20.16 1.60 0.99
CA ARG A 69 21.52 2.15 0.77
C ARG A 69 21.66 2.92 -0.56
N GLY A 70 20.63 2.97 -1.39
CA GLY A 70 20.67 3.61 -2.71
C GLY A 70 21.44 2.82 -3.76
N GLU A 71 21.70 1.53 -3.53
CA GLU A 71 22.43 0.63 -4.44
C GLU A 71 21.52 -0.02 -5.50
N VAL A 72 20.21 0.16 -5.35
CA VAL A 72 19.14 -0.37 -6.21
C VAL A 72 18.23 0.79 -6.57
N GLY A 73 17.90 0.92 -7.85
CA GLY A 73 16.91 1.90 -8.31
C GLY A 73 15.48 1.39 -8.13
N VAL A 74 14.50 2.29 -8.27
CA VAL A 74 13.07 1.93 -8.16
C VAL A 74 12.67 0.81 -9.11
N LEU A 75 13.23 0.76 -10.32
CA LEU A 75 12.88 -0.26 -11.31
C LEU A 75 13.25 -1.68 -10.83
N GLU A 76 14.48 -1.90 -10.40
CA GLU A 76 14.94 -3.21 -9.91
C GLU A 76 14.20 -3.61 -8.62
N PHE A 77 13.88 -2.64 -7.75
CA PHE A 77 13.05 -2.90 -6.58
C PHE A 77 11.63 -3.34 -6.97
N THR A 78 10.99 -2.66 -7.92
CA THR A 78 9.65 -3.02 -8.43
C THR A 78 9.67 -4.36 -9.16
N GLU A 79 10.69 -4.62 -9.96
CA GLU A 79 10.86 -5.89 -10.69
C GLU A 79 10.90 -7.09 -9.74
N PHE A 80 11.49 -6.95 -8.54
CA PHE A 80 11.50 -8.01 -7.54
C PHE A 80 10.08 -8.44 -7.14
N TYR A 81 9.19 -7.50 -6.78
CA TYR A 81 7.81 -7.84 -6.40
C TYR A 81 6.98 -8.31 -7.60
N VAL A 82 7.11 -7.63 -8.74
CA VAL A 82 6.38 -7.98 -9.98
C VAL A 82 6.84 -9.33 -10.55
N SER A 83 8.06 -9.79 -10.24
CA SER A 83 8.56 -11.11 -10.64
C SER A 83 7.68 -12.26 -10.12
N THR A 84 6.90 -12.03 -9.06
CA THR A 84 5.93 -13.01 -8.55
C THR A 84 4.76 -13.26 -9.49
N LEU A 85 4.55 -12.42 -10.50
CA LEU A 85 3.44 -12.52 -11.44
C LEU A 85 3.84 -13.28 -12.71
N ALA A 86 5.06 -13.05 -13.22
CA ALA A 86 5.53 -13.52 -14.52
C ALA A 86 5.43 -15.04 -14.76
N PRO A 87 5.62 -15.93 -13.76
CA PRO A 87 5.54 -17.37 -13.97
C PRO A 87 4.12 -17.93 -14.17
N HIS A 88 3.08 -17.11 -13.99
CA HIS A 88 1.70 -17.59 -13.89
C HIS A 88 0.83 -17.10 -15.05
N ALA A 89 -0.09 -17.96 -15.49
CA ALA A 89 -1.06 -17.59 -16.51
C ALA A 89 -2.07 -16.57 -15.97
N LEU A 90 -2.53 -15.65 -16.83
CA LEU A 90 -3.46 -14.58 -16.45
C LEU A 90 -4.74 -15.07 -15.73
N PRO A 91 -5.41 -16.17 -16.14
CA PRO A 91 -6.60 -16.66 -15.42
C PRO A 91 -6.30 -17.08 -13.96
N GLN A 92 -5.10 -17.62 -13.71
CA GLN A 92 -4.66 -17.97 -12.36
C GLN A 92 -4.43 -16.70 -11.52
N LEU A 93 -3.78 -15.69 -12.11
CA LEU A 93 -3.54 -14.40 -11.47
C LEU A 93 -4.85 -13.68 -11.15
N GLU A 94 -5.84 -13.71 -12.04
CA GLU A 94 -7.17 -13.14 -11.79
C GLU A 94 -7.88 -13.82 -10.62
N THR A 95 -7.80 -15.15 -10.56
CA THR A 95 -8.34 -15.95 -9.45
C THR A 95 -7.69 -15.55 -8.13
N TRP A 96 -6.35 -15.56 -8.08
CA TRP A 96 -5.60 -15.17 -6.90
C TRP A 96 -5.84 -13.72 -6.49
N ARG A 97 -5.93 -12.79 -7.45
CA ARG A 97 -6.25 -11.39 -7.17
C ARG A 97 -7.61 -11.27 -6.48
N GLY A 98 -8.62 -12.01 -6.93
CA GLY A 98 -9.93 -12.03 -6.29
C GLY A 98 -9.86 -12.49 -4.83
N GLU A 99 -9.19 -13.60 -4.58
CA GLU A 99 -8.99 -14.14 -3.23
C GLU A 99 -8.16 -13.21 -2.34
N TYR A 100 -7.07 -12.66 -2.86
CA TYR A 100 -6.20 -11.72 -2.18
C TYR A 100 -6.94 -10.46 -1.74
N LEU A 101 -7.75 -9.87 -2.65
CA LEU A 101 -8.54 -8.69 -2.32
C LEU A 101 -9.52 -8.96 -1.17
N GLN A 102 -10.14 -10.13 -1.14
CA GLN A 102 -11.09 -10.50 -0.07
C GLN A 102 -10.39 -10.80 1.25
N LEU A 103 -9.31 -11.60 1.21
CA LEU A 103 -8.67 -12.15 2.40
C LEU A 103 -7.66 -11.20 3.04
N LYS A 104 -6.97 -10.38 2.24
CA LYS A 104 -5.88 -9.50 2.70
C LYS A 104 -6.27 -8.03 2.66
N ILE A 105 -6.78 -7.53 1.54
CA ILE A 105 -7.00 -6.09 1.36
C ILE A 105 -8.27 -5.58 2.04
N MET A 106 -9.42 -6.25 1.85
CA MET A 106 -10.70 -5.76 2.37
C MET A 106 -10.69 -5.51 3.89
N PRO A 107 -10.06 -6.37 4.72
CA PRO A 107 -9.90 -6.13 6.15
C PRO A 107 -9.01 -4.93 6.51
N MET A 108 -8.10 -4.52 5.63
CA MET A 108 -7.20 -3.37 5.87
C MET A 108 -7.86 -2.02 5.60
N ILE A 109 -8.98 -2.00 4.86
CA ILE A 109 -9.68 -0.75 4.53
C ILE A 109 -10.50 -0.30 5.73
N SER A 110 -10.04 0.76 6.39
CA SER A 110 -10.75 1.35 7.53
C SER A 110 -12.01 2.10 7.12
N ILE A 111 -12.95 2.26 8.07
CA ILE A 111 -14.13 3.12 7.87
C ILE A 111 -13.71 4.55 7.55
N ALA A 112 -12.71 5.07 8.26
CA ALA A 112 -12.20 6.44 8.05
C ALA A 112 -11.65 6.64 6.63
N ALA A 113 -10.94 5.65 6.06
CA ALA A 113 -10.46 5.71 4.69
C ALA A 113 -11.63 5.79 3.68
N ARG A 114 -12.69 5.00 3.90
CA ARG A 114 -13.91 5.04 3.07
C ARG A 114 -14.63 6.38 3.16
N GLU A 115 -14.78 6.92 4.36
CA GLU A 115 -15.41 8.22 4.59
C GLU A 115 -14.62 9.37 3.95
N LEU A 116 -13.29 9.33 4.07
CA LEU A 116 -12.39 10.31 3.46
C LEU A 116 -12.55 10.34 1.94
N VAL A 117 -12.46 9.18 1.28
CA VAL A 117 -12.65 9.09 -0.18
C VAL A 117 -14.08 9.50 -0.56
N GLY A 118 -15.09 9.04 0.19
CA GLY A 118 -16.49 9.39 -0.04
C GLY A 118 -16.75 10.89 -0.03
N LYS A 119 -16.14 11.62 0.91
CA LYS A 119 -16.24 13.09 0.99
C LYS A 119 -15.76 13.80 -0.27
N HIS A 120 -14.65 13.34 -0.86
CA HIS A 120 -14.09 13.95 -2.07
C HIS A 120 -14.86 13.54 -3.34
N LEU A 121 -15.52 12.38 -3.36
CA LEU A 121 -16.38 11.95 -4.47
C LEU A 121 -17.73 12.69 -4.53
N SER A 122 -18.23 13.14 -3.38
CA SER A 122 -19.51 13.86 -3.27
C SER A 122 -19.35 15.39 -3.26
N SER A 123 -18.14 15.89 -3.47
CA SER A 123 -17.83 17.33 -3.48
C SER A 123 -18.14 17.98 -4.82
#